data_AF-A0A917KBY1-F1
#
_entry.id   AF-A0A917KBY1-F1
#
_cell.length_a   1.000
_cell.length_b   1.000
_cell.length_c   1.000
_cell.angle_alpha   90.00
_cell.angle_beta   90.00
_cell.angle_gamma   90.00
#
_symmetry.space_group_name_H-M   'P 1'
#
loop_
_entity.id
_entity.type
_entity.pdbx_description
1 polymer ?
#
loop_
_entity_poly.entity_id
_entity_poly.type
_entity_poly.pdbx_seq_one_letter_code
_entity_poly.pdbx_strand_id
1 'polypeptide(L)' 'MIRNLWSIHDVSAYLGVPVGTLYHWRSSGYGPPGRRVGKYVRYKPEDVESWFESLEVGA' A
#
# COMPACT_ATOMS: atom_id res chain seq x y z
N MET A 1 -20.52 -2.84 -5.15
CA MET A 1 -19.54 -3.32 -6.16
C MET A 1 -18.29 -3.76 -5.39
N ILE A 2 -17.86 -5.01 -5.52
CA ILE A 2 -16.66 -5.52 -4.83
C ILE A 2 -15.44 -5.04 -5.62
N ARG A 3 -14.58 -4.21 -5.02
CA ARG A 3 -13.29 -3.82 -5.61
C ARG A 3 -12.27 -4.95 -5.40
N ASN A 4 -11.51 -5.28 -6.43
CA ASN A 4 -10.45 -6.29 -6.32
C ASN A 4 -9.35 -5.81 -5.37
N LEU A 5 -8.76 -6.74 -4.60
CA LEU A 5 -7.63 -6.44 -3.74
C LEU A 5 -6.35 -6.21 -4.54
N TRP A 6 -5.68 -5.12 -4.25
CA TRP A 6 -4.41 -4.73 -4.86
C TRP A 6 -3.26 -5.60 -4.36
N SER A 7 -2.35 -5.91 -5.27
CA SER A 7 -1.03 -6.45 -4.98
C SER A 7 -0.06 -5.32 -4.64
N ILE A 8 1.14 -5.67 -4.19
CA ILE A 8 2.20 -4.69 -3.97
C ILE A 8 2.60 -3.94 -5.25
N HIS A 9 2.43 -4.56 -6.43
CA HIS A 9 2.70 -3.92 -7.72
C HIS A 9 1.64 -2.87 -8.05
N ASP A 10 0.37 -3.14 -7.74
CA ASP A 10 -0.72 -2.18 -7.94
C ASP A 10 -0.53 -0.96 -7.03
N VAL A 11 -0.14 -1.18 -5.77
CA VAL A 11 0.20 -0.09 -4.83
C VAL A 11 1.42 0.69 -5.30
N SER A 12 2.44 0.01 -5.82
CA SER A 12 3.64 0.63 -6.39
C SER A 12 3.29 1.52 -7.57
N ALA A 13 2.46 1.03 -8.48
CA ALA A 13 1.97 1.80 -9.63
C ALA A 13 1.13 3.00 -9.20
N TYR A 14 0.25 2.82 -8.21
CA TYR A 14 -0.61 3.89 -7.69
C TYR A 14 0.18 5.01 -7.02
N LEU A 15 1.08 4.67 -6.10
CA LEU A 15 1.87 5.65 -5.35
C LEU A 15 3.08 6.19 -6.13
N GLY A 16 3.41 5.60 -7.29
CA GLY A 16 4.59 5.98 -8.07
C GLY A 16 5.92 5.66 -7.39
N VAL A 17 5.95 4.72 -6.45
CA VAL A 17 7.16 4.33 -5.70
C VAL A 17 7.61 2.91 -6.07
N PRO A 18 8.92 2.60 -6.07
CA PRO A 18 9.39 1.25 -6.36
C PRO A 18 8.86 0.20 -5.37
N VAL A 19 8.59 -1.02 -5.85
CA VAL A 19 8.17 -2.15 -5.00
C VAL A 19 9.16 -2.43 -3.87
N GLY A 20 10.47 -2.25 -4.11
CA GLY A 20 11.50 -2.39 -3.08
C GLY A 20 11.31 -1.41 -1.91
N THR A 21 10.89 -0.18 -2.19
CA THR A 21 10.56 0.83 -1.18
C THR A 21 9.37 0.38 -0.33
N LEU A 22 8.33 -0.18 -0.95
CA LEU A 22 7.18 -0.73 -0.23
C LEU A 22 7.57 -1.90 0.68
N TYR A 23 8.47 -2.78 0.25
CA TYR A 23 9.00 -3.84 1.10
C TYR A 23 9.78 -3.27 2.29
N HIS A 24 10.62 -2.26 2.06
CA HIS A 24 11.36 -1.58 3.12
C HIS A 24 10.41 -0.96 4.14
N TRP A 25 9.41 -0.19 3.69
CA TRP A 25 8.39 0.41 4.54
C TRP A 25 7.67 -0.63 5.40
N ARG A 26 7.23 -1.75 4.80
CA ARG A 26 6.59 -2.84 5.55
C ARG A 26 7.50 -3.41 6.64
N SER A 27 8.80 -3.52 6.37
CA SER A 27 9.76 -4.00 7.36
C SER A 27 10.06 -2.98 8.46
N SER A 28 9.97 -1.69 8.16
CA SER A 28 10.18 -0.60 9.10
C SER A 28 8.92 -0.19 9.88
N GLY A 29 7.78 -0.87 9.64
CA GLY A 29 6.50 -0.54 10.27
C GLY A 29 5.84 0.72 9.70
N TYR A 30 6.23 1.16 8.51
CA TYR A 30 5.69 2.33 7.81
C TYR A 30 4.93 1.91 6.53
N GLY A 31 4.15 2.82 5.96
CA GLY A 31 3.48 2.61 4.68
C GLY A 31 2.01 2.18 4.79
N PRO A 32 1.35 1.96 3.63
CA PRO A 32 -0.07 1.65 3.60
C PRO A 32 -0.37 0.27 4.23
N PRO A 33 -1.54 0.12 4.87
CA PRO A 33 -1.94 -1.14 5.51
C PRO A 33 -2.18 -2.24 4.47
N GLY A 34 -1.38 -3.30 4.54
CA GLY A 34 -1.55 -4.49 3.70
C GLY A 34 -1.62 -5.76 4.52
N ARG A 35 -2.59 -6.62 4.22
CA ARG A 35 -2.85 -7.89 4.91
C ARG A 35 -2.17 -9.05 4.22
N ARG A 36 -1.72 -10.02 5.01
CA ARG A 36 -1.19 -11.29 4.50
C ARG A 36 -2.35 -12.21 4.11
N VAL A 37 -2.30 -12.73 2.89
CA VAL A 37 -3.18 -13.76 2.34
C VAL A 37 -2.29 -14.91 1.87
N GLY A 38 -2.01 -15.84 2.79
CA GLY A 38 -0.99 -16.87 2.60
C GLY A 38 0.41 -16.27 2.42
N LYS A 39 1.05 -16.60 1.29
CA LYS A 39 2.36 -16.03 0.90
C LYS A 39 2.27 -14.65 0.25
N TYR A 40 1.07 -14.20 -0.12
CA TYR A 40 0.86 -12.93 -0.80
C TYR A 40 0.49 -11.84 0.20
N VAL A 41 0.84 -10.60 -0.12
CA VAL A 41 0.28 -9.42 0.53
C VAL A 41 -0.79 -8.83 -0.37
N ARG A 42 -1.91 -8.45 0.24
CA ARG A 42 -3.03 -7.79 -0.44
C ARG A 42 -3.43 -6.54 0.29
N TYR A 43 -3.78 -5.54 -0.48
CA TYR A 43 -4.18 -4.21 -0.03
C TYR A 43 -5.61 -3.98 -0.46
N LYS A 44 -6.39 -3.33 0.39
CA LYS A 44 -7.62 -2.73 -0.08
C LYS A 44 -7.26 -1.38 -0.71
N PRO A 45 -7.80 -1.04 -1.88
CA PRO A 45 -7.58 0.28 -2.48
C PRO A 45 -7.93 1.42 -1.51
N GLU A 46 -9.09 1.32 -0.85
CA GLU A 46 -9.55 2.33 0.13
C GLU A 46 -8.57 2.55 1.28
N ASP A 47 -7.97 1.47 1.82
CA ASP A 47 -7.03 1.64 2.93
C ASP A 47 -5.72 2.30 2.46
N VAL A 48 -5.31 2.09 1.21
CA VAL A 48 -4.10 2.72 0.61
C VAL A 48 -4.37 4.19 0.30
N GLU A 49 -5.53 4.49 -0.28
CA GLU A 49 -6.02 5.84 -0.57
C GLU A 49 -6.10 6.65 0.74
N SER A 50 -6.80 6.13 1.75
CA SER A 50 -6.92 6.81 3.06
C SER A 50 -5.58 6.96 3.78
N TRP A 51 -4.66 6.00 3.64
CA TRP A 51 -3.31 6.17 4.18
C TRP A 51 -2.59 7.35 3.50
N PHE A 52 -2.66 7.45 2.17
CA PHE A 52 -2.04 8.55 1.44
C PHE A 52 -2.65 9.91 1.81
N GLU A 53 -3.98 9.98 1.92
CA GLU A 53 -4.69 11.19 2.36
C GLU A 53 -4.35 11.59 3.81
N SER A 54 -3.99 10.62 4.66
CA SER A 54 -3.58 10.89 6.04
C SER A 54 -2.15 11.41 6.18
N LEU A 55 -1.33 11.33 5.12
CA LEU A 55 0.02 11.89 5.14
C LEU A 55 -0.07 13.41 5.19
N GLU A 56 0.73 14.03 6.06
CA GLU A 56 0.78 15.50 6.09
C GLU A 56 1.26 16.01 4.72
N VAL A 57 0.47 16.91 4.15
CA VAL A 57 0.89 17.66 2.96
C VAL A 57 2.05 18.52 3.41
N GLY A 58 3.26 18.22 2.90
CA GLY A 58 4.43 19.05 3.17
C GLY A 58 4.11 20.52 2.87
N ALA A 59 4.27 21.37 3.88
CA ALA A 59 4.05 22.82 3.81
C ALA A 59 4.97 23.51 2.80
#